data_AF-A0A2R4X3I7-F1
#
_entry.id   AF-A0A2R4X3I7-F1
#
_cell.length_a   1.000
_cell.length_b   1.000
_cell.length_c   1.000
_cell.angle_alpha   90.00
_cell.angle_beta   90.00
_cell.angle_gamma   90.00
#
_symmetry.space_group_name_H-M   'P 1'
#
loop_
_entity.id
_entity.type
_entity.pdbx_description
1 polymer ?
#
loop_
_entity_poly.entity_id
_entity_poly.type
_entity_poly.pdbx_seq_one_letter_code
_entity_poly.pdbx_strand_id
1 'polypeptide(L)'
;MALIEIHHRLEASGYKPWQMYFLGISILAAGSLFFDIGVVHSLLQDIESHLSPWDWLVILGIQGILIGFVADLFYEQGNGYVKIASDLFGSKDRTLLFRVGIMTVVSGIITIVVPTVLRAVTELLVIQTTGAVILLGIVLIHMEIRDWNARTEWPAIVAGGVLAIAPSLFL
;
A
#
# COMPACT_ATOMS: atom_id res chain seq x y z
N MET A 1 4.10 33.57 -4.33
CA MET A 1 5.17 33.72 -3.32
C MET A 1 5.05 32.72 -2.17
N ALA A 2 3.85 32.51 -1.58
CA ALA A 2 3.68 31.59 -0.44
C ALA A 2 4.09 30.12 -0.70
N LEU A 3 3.80 29.56 -1.89
CA LEU A 3 4.17 28.18 -2.25
C LEU A 3 5.69 27.92 -2.27
N ILE A 4 6.47 28.91 -2.71
CA ILE A 4 7.94 28.82 -2.76
C ILE A 4 8.52 28.88 -1.34
N GLU A 5 7.95 29.71 -0.47
CA GLU A 5 8.36 29.81 0.93
C GLU A 5 8.00 28.53 1.73
N ILE A 6 6.84 27.93 1.45
CA ILE A 6 6.43 26.63 2.01
C ILE A 6 7.38 25.53 1.53
N HIS A 7 7.73 25.51 0.24
CA HIS A 7 8.69 24.55 -0.31
C HIS A 7 10.06 24.64 0.34
N HIS A 8 10.59 25.86 0.54
CA HIS A 8 11.88 26.05 1.20
C HIS A 8 11.87 25.69 2.69
N ARG A 9 10.77 25.98 3.40
CA ARG A 9 10.62 25.51 4.80
C ARG A 9 10.50 24.00 4.90
N LEU A 10 9.92 23.36 3.89
CA LEU A 10 9.82 21.91 3.79
C LEU A 10 11.16 21.25 3.55
N GLU A 11 11.98 21.77 2.62
CA GLU A 11 13.37 21.32 2.44
C GLU A 11 14.19 21.47 3.72
N ALA A 12 13.98 22.54 4.50
CA ALA A 12 14.67 22.77 5.76
C ALA A 12 14.23 21.84 6.91
N SER A 13 13.09 21.16 6.80
CA SER A 13 12.49 20.36 7.87
C SER A 13 13.06 18.94 8.03
N GLY A 14 13.91 18.50 7.09
CA GLY A 14 14.46 17.14 7.06
C GLY A 14 13.47 16.06 6.57
N TYR A 15 12.22 16.44 6.26
CA TYR A 15 11.21 15.58 5.65
C TYR A 15 11.27 15.67 4.12
N LYS A 16 10.97 14.58 3.42
CA LYS A 16 10.87 14.64 1.95
C LYS A 16 9.63 15.48 1.58
N PRO A 17 9.74 16.52 0.74
CA PRO A 17 8.65 17.44 0.46
C PRO A 17 7.34 16.76 0.01
N TRP A 18 7.44 15.68 -0.77
CA TRP A 18 6.28 14.94 -1.25
C TRP A 18 5.46 14.29 -0.13
N GLN A 19 6.09 13.81 0.95
CA GLN A 19 5.41 13.14 2.06
C GLN A 19 4.50 14.12 2.81
N MET A 20 4.96 15.36 2.91
CA MET A 20 4.24 16.43 3.58
C MET A 20 3.14 17.01 2.69
N TYR A 21 3.35 17.12 1.37
CA TYR A 21 2.27 17.45 0.44
C TYR A 21 1.18 16.38 0.45
N PHE A 22 1.58 15.11 0.44
CA PHE A 22 0.66 13.98 0.51
C PHE A 22 -0.14 14.00 1.81
N LEU A 23 0.52 14.20 2.96
CA LEU A 23 -0.15 14.35 4.26
C LEU A 23 -1.12 15.52 4.29
N GLY A 24 -0.71 16.69 3.78
CA GLY A 24 -1.57 17.87 3.72
C GLY A 24 -2.85 17.62 2.92
N ILE A 25 -2.72 16.97 1.75
CA ILE A 25 -3.87 16.60 0.91
C ILE A 25 -4.75 15.57 1.61
N SER A 26 -4.18 14.54 2.23
CA SER A 26 -4.95 13.52 2.96
C SER A 26 -5.72 14.10 4.14
N ILE A 27 -5.10 14.98 4.94
CA ILE A 27 -5.77 15.63 6.07
C ILE A 27 -6.86 16.58 5.59
N LEU A 28 -6.61 17.36 4.53
CA LEU A 28 -7.63 18.24 3.96
C LEU A 28 -8.81 17.44 3.40
N ALA A 29 -8.55 16.33 2.70
CA ALA A 29 -9.59 15.45 2.19
C ALA A 29 -10.40 14.83 3.34
N ALA A 30 -9.74 14.26 4.35
CA ALA A 30 -10.40 13.65 5.50
C ALA A 30 -11.16 14.67 6.36
N GLY A 31 -10.58 15.84 6.61
CA GLY A 31 -11.26 16.92 7.32
C GLY A 31 -12.49 17.41 6.55
N SER A 32 -12.41 17.52 5.22
CA SER A 32 -13.53 17.95 4.40
C SER A 32 -14.66 16.92 4.35
N LEU A 33 -14.32 15.62 4.34
CA LEU A 33 -15.27 14.52 4.49
C LEU A 33 -15.94 14.55 5.88
N PHE A 34 -15.17 14.80 6.94
CA PHE A 34 -15.69 14.92 8.31
C PHE A 34 -16.69 16.07 8.47
N PHE A 35 -16.48 17.19 7.78
CA PHE A 35 -17.41 18.34 7.79
C PHE A 35 -18.54 18.24 6.76
N ASP A 36 -18.69 17.09 6.09
CA ASP A 36 -19.71 16.83 5.08
C ASP A 36 -19.80 17.93 4.01
N ILE A 37 -18.63 18.40 3.57
CA ILE A 37 -18.53 19.44 2.54
C ILE A 37 -18.86 18.76 1.20
N GLY A 38 -20.13 18.84 0.78
CA GLY A 38 -20.64 18.16 -0.42
C GLY A 38 -19.82 18.41 -1.69
N VAL A 39 -19.14 19.55 -1.80
CA VAL A 39 -18.22 19.86 -2.92
C VAL A 39 -17.05 18.87 -2.99
N VAL A 40 -16.47 18.47 -1.85
CA VAL A 40 -15.34 17.54 -1.81
C VAL A 40 -15.81 16.12 -2.03
N HIS A 41 -16.98 15.75 -1.48
CA HIS A 41 -17.63 14.47 -1.77
C HIS A 41 -17.83 14.27 -3.27
N SER A 42 -18.46 15.25 -3.95
CA SER A 42 -18.67 15.21 -5.39
C SER A 42 -17.36 15.16 -6.17
N LEU A 43 -16.34 15.92 -5.74
CA LEU A 43 -15.04 15.92 -6.39
C LEU A 43 -14.30 14.57 -6.26
N LEU A 44 -14.37 13.92 -5.10
CA LEU A 44 -13.77 12.60 -4.89
C LEU A 44 -14.48 11.52 -5.73
N GLN A 45 -15.81 11.57 -5.81
CA GLN A 45 -16.58 10.68 -6.68
C GLN A 45 -16.29 10.93 -8.16
N ASP A 46 -16.13 12.18 -8.58
CA ASP A 46 -15.82 12.53 -9.96
C ASP A 46 -14.42 12.01 -10.35
N ILE A 47 -13.43 12.21 -9.48
CA ILE A 47 -12.08 11.65 -9.64
C ILE A 47 -12.12 10.12 -9.71
N GLU A 48 -12.85 9.47 -8.79
CA GLU A 48 -12.98 8.01 -8.77
C GLU A 48 -13.61 7.50 -10.08
N SER A 49 -14.68 8.13 -10.56
CA SER A 49 -15.34 7.75 -11.81
C SER A 49 -14.42 7.90 -13.02
N HIS A 50 -13.57 8.94 -13.02
CA HIS A 50 -12.60 9.19 -14.07
C HIS A 50 -11.46 8.16 -14.07
N LEU A 51 -11.05 7.72 -12.87
CA LEU A 51 -9.97 6.75 -12.68
C LEU A 51 -10.45 5.30 -12.69
N SER A 52 -11.75 5.04 -12.57
CA SER A 52 -12.36 3.71 -12.56
C SER A 52 -11.91 2.79 -13.73
N PRO A 53 -11.72 3.28 -14.98
CA PRO A 53 -11.17 2.45 -16.06
C PRO A 53 -9.76 1.90 -15.78
N TRP A 54 -9.06 2.48 -14.81
CA TRP A 54 -7.71 2.14 -14.37
C TRP A 54 -7.69 1.43 -13.01
N ASP A 55 -8.84 0.96 -12.52
CA ASP A 55 -8.94 0.24 -11.24
C ASP A 55 -7.97 -0.94 -11.14
N TRP A 56 -7.80 -1.66 -12.25
CA TRP A 56 -6.91 -2.79 -12.37
C TRP A 56 -5.45 -2.46 -12.05
N LEU A 57 -4.97 -1.24 -12.35
CA LEU A 57 -3.59 -0.84 -12.02
C LEU A 57 -3.37 -0.78 -10.52
N VAL A 58 -4.34 -0.23 -9.80
CA VAL A 58 -4.24 -0.07 -8.34
C VAL A 58 -4.42 -1.43 -7.66
N ILE A 59 -5.30 -2.27 -8.19
CA ILE A 59 -5.47 -3.67 -7.77
C ILE A 59 -4.16 -4.46 -7.97
N LEU A 60 -3.49 -4.31 -9.12
CA LEU A 60 -2.20 -4.95 -9.34
C LEU A 60 -1.14 -4.45 -8.34
N GLY A 61 -1.15 -3.15 -8.02
CA GLY A 61 -0.26 -2.57 -7.03
C GLY A 61 -0.38 -3.25 -5.67
N ILE A 62 -1.62 -3.39 -5.16
CA ILE A 62 -1.83 -4.01 -3.84
C ILE A 62 -1.59 -5.52 -3.87
N GLN A 63 -1.89 -6.20 -4.98
CA GLN A 63 -1.53 -7.61 -5.16
C GLN A 63 -0.01 -7.80 -5.12
N GLY A 64 0.75 -6.95 -5.81
CA GLY A 64 2.21 -6.97 -5.80
C GLY A 64 2.79 -6.80 -4.40
N ILE A 65 2.23 -5.88 -3.61
CA ILE A 65 2.65 -5.67 -2.22
C ILE A 65 2.34 -6.90 -1.36
N LEU A 66 1.14 -7.48 -1.47
CA LEU A 66 0.76 -8.68 -0.73
C LEU A 66 1.65 -9.89 -1.08
N ILE A 67 1.99 -10.05 -2.36
CA ILE A 67 2.96 -11.07 -2.81
C ILE A 67 4.33 -10.80 -2.18
N GLY A 68 4.76 -9.55 -2.08
CA GLY A 68 5.99 -9.15 -1.38
C GLY A 68 6.00 -9.58 0.08
N PHE A 69 4.93 -9.29 0.84
CA PHE A 69 4.79 -9.73 2.24
C PHE A 69 4.84 -11.26 2.38
N VAL A 70 4.12 -11.97 1.51
CA VAL A 70 4.14 -13.44 1.48
C VAL A 70 5.55 -13.95 1.19
N ALA A 71 6.24 -13.37 0.20
CA ALA A 71 7.59 -13.74 -0.14
C ALA A 71 8.52 -13.59 1.07
N ASP A 72 8.48 -12.44 1.76
CA ASP A 72 9.30 -12.17 2.93
C ASP A 72 9.09 -13.20 4.05
N LEU A 73 7.82 -13.49 4.39
CA LEU A 73 7.46 -14.53 5.38
C LEU A 73 8.00 -15.92 5.00
N PHE A 74 7.88 -16.31 3.73
CA PHE A 74 8.36 -17.62 3.27
C PHE A 74 9.89 -17.68 3.14
N TYR A 75 10.56 -16.58 2.81
CA TYR A 75 12.02 -16.50 2.75
C TYR A 75 12.64 -16.56 4.15
N GLU A 76 12.06 -15.84 5.13
CA GLU A 76 12.51 -15.85 6.52
C GLU A 76 12.28 -17.23 7.17
N GLN A 77 11.15 -17.87 6.87
CA GLN A 77 10.86 -19.26 7.28
C GLN A 77 11.65 -20.31 6.48
N GLY A 78 12.24 -19.93 5.34
CA GLY A 78 12.95 -20.82 4.42
C GLY A 78 14.16 -21.53 5.02
N ASN A 79 14.77 -21.01 6.10
CA ASN A 79 15.82 -21.74 6.81
C ASN A 79 15.29 -22.92 7.67
N GLY A 80 14.00 -22.89 8.04
CA GLY A 80 13.34 -23.93 8.85
C GLY A 80 12.61 -24.99 8.01
N TYR A 81 11.78 -24.56 7.05
CA TYR A 81 10.98 -25.49 6.22
C TYR A 81 11.81 -26.26 5.20
N VAL A 82 12.89 -25.65 4.67
CA VAL A 82 13.81 -26.33 3.75
C VAL A 82 14.56 -27.44 4.47
N LYS A 83 14.88 -27.30 5.76
CA LYS A 83 15.58 -28.33 6.55
C LYS A 83 14.78 -29.63 6.71
N ILE A 84 13.47 -29.52 6.87
CA ILE A 84 12.58 -30.69 7.05
C ILE A 84 12.37 -31.44 5.72
N ALA A 85 12.36 -30.71 4.59
CA ALA A 85 12.21 -31.31 3.26
C ALA A 85 13.55 -31.75 2.63
N SER A 86 14.67 -31.13 3.00
CA SER A 86 16.00 -31.37 2.40
C SER A 86 16.68 -32.64 2.90
N ASP A 87 16.30 -33.15 4.07
CA ASP A 87 16.95 -34.34 4.66
C ASP A 87 16.58 -35.64 3.92
N LEU A 88 15.55 -35.62 3.06
CA LEU A 88 15.12 -36.80 2.29
C LEU A 88 15.42 -36.77 0.78
N PHE A 89 15.56 -35.62 0.09
CA PHE A 89 15.72 -35.63 -1.38
C PHE A 89 16.52 -34.44 -1.97
N GLY A 90 17.29 -34.72 -3.03
CA GLY A 90 18.29 -33.87 -3.70
C GLY A 90 17.87 -32.43 -4.01
N SER A 91 18.77 -31.49 -3.69
CA SER A 91 18.48 -30.37 -2.80
C SER A 91 18.16 -29.01 -3.45
N LYS A 92 18.30 -28.84 -4.76
CA LYS A 92 18.17 -27.51 -5.41
C LYS A 92 16.94 -27.40 -6.31
N ASP A 93 16.76 -28.33 -7.25
CA ASP A 93 15.69 -28.25 -8.26
C ASP A 93 14.31 -28.49 -7.64
N ARG A 94 14.19 -29.39 -6.66
CA ARG A 94 12.95 -29.61 -5.90
C ARG A 94 12.60 -28.45 -4.98
N THR A 95 13.59 -27.80 -4.37
CA THR A 95 13.38 -26.59 -3.55
C THR A 95 12.85 -25.45 -4.40
N LEU A 96 13.38 -25.31 -5.62
CA LEU A 96 12.92 -24.33 -6.60
C LEU A 96 11.48 -24.63 -7.04
N LEU A 97 11.18 -25.87 -7.43
CA LEU A 97 9.83 -26.31 -7.80
C LEU A 97 8.81 -26.10 -6.67
N PHE A 98 9.18 -26.39 -5.43
CA PHE A 98 8.31 -26.21 -4.27
C PHE A 98 8.02 -24.72 -4.01
N ARG A 99 9.05 -23.86 -4.04
CA ARG A 99 8.88 -22.42 -3.87
C ARG A 99 8.04 -21.81 -4.98
N VAL A 100 8.33 -22.14 -6.24
CA VAL A 100 7.54 -21.69 -7.39
C VAL A 100 6.10 -22.19 -7.28
N GLY A 101 5.90 -23.45 -6.88
CA GLY A 101 4.58 -24.02 -6.66
C GLY A 101 3.77 -23.26 -5.61
N ILE A 102 4.33 -23.02 -4.42
CA ILE A 102 3.67 -22.25 -3.36
C ILE A 102 3.36 -20.83 -3.84
N MET A 103 4.35 -20.13 -4.42
CA MET A 103 4.14 -18.74 -4.88
C MET A 103 3.09 -18.66 -5.98
N THR A 104 3.01 -19.67 -6.86
CA THR A 104 1.97 -19.74 -7.90
C THR A 104 0.58 -19.91 -7.28
N VAL A 105 0.44 -20.82 -6.31
CA VAL A 105 -0.84 -21.03 -5.61
C VAL A 105 -1.27 -19.78 -4.85
N VAL A 106 -0.35 -19.18 -4.08
CA VAL A 106 -0.65 -17.96 -3.32
C VAL A 106 -0.99 -16.80 -4.24
N SER A 107 -0.22 -16.59 -5.32
CA SER A 107 -0.51 -15.58 -6.33
C SER A 107 -1.88 -15.81 -7.01
N GLY A 108 -2.24 -17.06 -7.29
CA GLY A 108 -3.55 -17.41 -7.81
C GLY A 108 -4.69 -17.05 -6.85
N ILE A 109 -4.53 -17.36 -5.56
CA ILE A 109 -5.51 -17.00 -4.52
C ILE A 109 -5.63 -15.47 -4.41
N ILE A 110 -4.50 -14.76 -4.32
CA ILE A 110 -4.46 -13.29 -4.24
C ILE A 110 -5.17 -12.67 -5.45
N THR A 111 -4.91 -13.19 -6.65
CA THR A 111 -5.51 -12.69 -7.90
C THR A 111 -7.04 -12.80 -7.88
N ILE A 112 -7.59 -13.85 -7.27
CA ILE A 112 -9.04 -14.08 -7.20
C ILE A 112 -9.67 -13.29 -6.04
N VAL A 113 -9.05 -13.33 -4.86
CA VAL A 113 -9.65 -12.82 -3.62
C VAL A 113 -9.57 -11.29 -3.57
N VAL A 114 -8.43 -10.70 -3.93
CA VAL A 114 -8.19 -9.26 -3.75
C VAL A 114 -9.20 -8.39 -4.50
N PRO A 115 -9.48 -8.59 -5.79
CA PRO A 115 -10.46 -7.77 -6.50
C PRO A 115 -11.85 -7.86 -5.88
N THR A 116 -12.27 -9.07 -5.47
CA THR A 116 -13.58 -9.29 -4.84
C THR A 116 -13.69 -8.60 -3.50
N VAL A 117 -12.67 -8.71 -2.65
CA VAL A 117 -12.66 -8.07 -1.33
C VAL A 117 -12.66 -6.55 -1.49
N LEU A 118 -11.76 -5.99 -2.30
CA LEU A 118 -11.68 -4.54 -2.48
C LEU A 118 -13.01 -3.95 -2.95
N ARG A 119 -13.60 -4.52 -4.01
CA ARG A 119 -14.89 -4.07 -4.54
C ARG A 119 -16.05 -4.18 -3.54
N ALA A 120 -15.93 -5.02 -2.52
CA ALA A 120 -16.95 -5.19 -1.49
C ALA A 120 -16.77 -4.24 -0.30
N VAL A 121 -15.55 -3.76 -0.03
CA VAL A 121 -15.22 -2.98 1.18
C VAL A 121 -14.86 -1.52 0.90
N THR A 122 -14.66 -1.14 -0.37
CA THR A 122 -14.29 0.22 -0.76
C THR A 122 -15.41 0.88 -1.57
N GLU A 123 -15.80 2.09 -1.16
CA GLU A 123 -16.70 2.93 -1.94
C GLU A 123 -15.94 3.73 -3.00
N LEU A 124 -14.71 4.14 -2.69
CA LEU A 124 -13.79 4.77 -3.63
C LEU A 124 -12.61 3.83 -3.88
N LEU A 125 -12.83 2.83 -4.73
CA LEU A 125 -11.90 1.73 -5.00
C LEU A 125 -10.50 2.22 -5.35
N VAL A 126 -10.35 3.10 -6.34
CA VAL A 126 -9.05 3.60 -6.81
C VAL A 126 -8.39 4.42 -5.71
N ILE A 127 -9.10 5.38 -5.12
CA ILE A 127 -8.52 6.30 -4.14
C ILE A 127 -8.09 5.54 -2.86
N GLN A 128 -8.98 4.71 -2.31
CA GLN A 128 -8.69 3.96 -1.09
C GLN A 128 -7.62 2.90 -1.31
N THR A 129 -7.66 2.18 -2.44
CA THR A 129 -6.63 1.18 -2.76
C THR A 129 -5.29 1.87 -2.98
N THR A 130 -5.25 3.06 -3.58
CA THR A 130 -3.99 3.82 -3.75
C THR A 130 -3.42 4.23 -2.40
N GLY A 131 -4.25 4.72 -1.48
CA GLY A 131 -3.84 5.01 -0.10
C GLY A 131 -3.28 3.78 0.60
N ALA A 132 -3.94 2.63 0.44
CA ALA A 132 -3.51 1.35 1.00
C ALA A 132 -2.20 0.86 0.38
N VAL A 133 -2.01 0.99 -0.94
CA VAL A 133 -0.76 0.65 -1.64
C VAL A 133 0.40 1.48 -1.09
N ILE A 134 0.21 2.79 -0.92
CA ILE A 134 1.26 3.66 -0.38
C ILE A 134 1.59 3.27 1.06
N LEU A 135 0.58 3.08 1.90
CA LEU A 135 0.76 2.66 3.29
C LEU A 135 1.50 1.32 3.39
N LEU A 136 0.97 0.28 2.74
CA LEU A 136 1.51 -1.08 2.82
C LEU A 136 2.86 -1.18 2.13
N GLY A 137 3.10 -0.44 1.05
CA GLY A 137 4.39 -0.39 0.36
C GLY A 137 5.48 0.21 1.24
N ILE A 138 5.18 1.30 1.97
CA ILE A 138 6.12 1.88 2.94
C ILE A 138 6.40 0.89 4.07
N VAL A 139 5.36 0.21 4.58
CA VAL A 139 5.53 -0.81 5.62
C VAL A 139 6.39 -1.99 5.13
N LEU A 140 6.16 -2.46 3.90
CA LEU A 140 6.94 -3.55 3.31
C LEU A 140 8.42 -3.16 3.20
N ILE A 141 8.72 -1.97 2.66
CA ILE A 141 10.09 -1.45 2.57
C ILE A 141 10.70 -1.29 3.96
N HIS A 142 9.92 -0.88 4.96
CA HIS A 142 10.40 -0.77 6.33
C HIS A 142 10.87 -2.11 6.89
N MET A 143 10.15 -3.19 6.66
CA MET A 143 10.56 -4.51 7.14
C MET A 143 11.90 -4.95 6.52
N GLU A 144 12.20 -4.52 5.30
CA GLU A 144 13.41 -4.90 4.57
C GLU A 144 14.63 -4.01 4.88
N ILE A 145 14.44 -2.71 5.19
CA ILE A 145 15.53 -1.75 5.41
C ILE A 145 15.79 -1.50 6.91
N ARG A 146 16.97 -1.93 7.38
CA ARG A 146 17.39 -1.89 8.79
C ARG A 146 17.75 -0.51 9.36
N ASP A 147 18.11 0.47 8.52
CA ASP A 147 18.59 1.82 8.92
C ASP A 147 17.50 2.91 8.85
N TRP A 148 16.25 2.54 9.12
CA TRP A 148 15.13 3.46 8.97
C TRP A 148 14.96 4.43 10.14
N ASN A 149 14.63 5.69 9.83
CA ASN A 149 14.24 6.71 10.80
C ASN A 149 12.72 6.95 10.77
N ALA A 150 11.99 6.29 11.68
CA ALA A 150 10.55 6.44 11.82
C ALA A 150 10.09 7.91 12.02
N ARG A 151 10.97 8.79 12.52
CA ARG A 151 10.66 10.23 12.67
C ARG A 151 10.53 10.98 11.37
N THR A 152 11.09 10.49 10.25
CA THR A 152 11.04 11.20 8.96
C THR A 152 9.99 10.66 8.01
N GLU A 153 9.48 9.44 8.21
CA GLU A 153 8.58 8.81 7.23
C GLU A 153 7.15 8.58 7.72
N TRP A 154 6.89 8.84 9.01
CA TRP A 154 5.53 8.84 9.56
C TRP A 154 4.52 9.70 8.80
N PRO A 155 4.87 10.85 8.15
CA PRO A 155 3.87 11.64 7.43
C PRO A 155 3.24 10.85 6.28
N ALA A 156 4.02 10.03 5.58
CA ALA A 156 3.52 9.23 4.47
C ALA A 156 2.67 8.05 4.95
N ILE A 157 3.01 7.44 6.09
CA ILE A 157 2.23 6.39 6.73
C ILE A 157 0.86 6.94 7.15
N VAL A 158 0.85 8.07 7.85
CA VAL A 158 -0.39 8.71 8.30
C VAL A 158 -1.23 9.13 7.10
N ALA A 159 -0.60 9.74 6.08
CA ALA A 159 -1.30 10.16 4.87
C ALA A 159 -1.95 8.99 4.13
N GLY A 160 -1.23 7.86 3.98
CA GLY A 160 -1.74 6.65 3.33
C GLY A 160 -2.87 6.00 4.12
N GLY A 161 -2.73 5.90 5.44
CA GLY A 161 -3.79 5.37 6.31
C GLY A 161 -5.05 6.24 6.31
N VAL A 162 -4.88 7.56 6.36
CA VAL A 162 -6.01 8.50 6.26
C VAL A 162 -6.74 8.34 4.92
N LEU A 163 -6.01 8.28 3.80
CA LEU A 163 -6.64 8.09 2.48
C LEU A 163 -7.32 6.74 2.31
N ALA A 164 -6.75 5.68 2.88
CA ALA A 164 -7.33 4.33 2.80
C ALA A 164 -8.63 4.20 3.60
N ILE A 165 -8.68 4.83 4.79
CA ILE A 165 -9.72 4.55 5.80
C ILE A 165 -10.77 5.66 5.88
N ALA A 166 -10.38 6.94 5.77
CA ALA A 166 -11.30 8.05 5.98
C ALA A 166 -12.53 8.02 5.04
N PRO A 167 -12.40 7.67 3.75
CA PRO A 167 -13.56 7.55 2.88
C PRO A 167 -14.61 6.56 3.41
N SER A 168 -14.20 5.37 3.88
CA SER A 168 -15.14 4.36 4.41
C SER A 168 -15.79 4.70 5.76
N LEU A 169 -15.32 5.73 6.45
CA LEU A 169 -15.86 6.13 7.76
C LEU A 169 -16.81 7.32 7.69
N PHE A 170 -16.71 8.11 6.62
CA PHE A 170 -17.37 9.40 6.49
C PHE A 170 -18.16 9.55 5.18
N LEU A 171 -18.26 8.48 4.39
CA LEU A 171 -19.19 8.29 3.28
C LEU A 171 -20.22 7.24 3.68
#